data_AF-A0A8J3HM18-F1
#
_entry.id   AF-A0A8J3HM18-F1
#
_cell.length_a   1.000
_cell.length_b   1.000
_cell.length_c   1.000
_cell.angle_alpha   90.00
_cell.angle_beta   90.00
_cell.angle_gamma   90.00
#
_symmetry.space_group_name_H-M   'P 1'
#
loop_
_entity.id
_entity.type
_entity.pdbx_description
1 polymer ?
#
loop_
_entity_poly.entity_id
_entity_poly.type
_entity_poly.pdbx_seq_one_letter_code
_entity_poly.pdbx_strand_id
1 'polypeptide(L)'
;MTMTETTGKDIYARYAEAADTRDALRAQLEREGLPQVTRWLQRKVWRQARALDALNRRVTTQRFVLRTLDGLGRSLTADEFRTAKAAIANEQLRDRIDDPVG
;
A
#
# COMPACT_ATOMS: atom_id res chain seq x y z
N MET A 1 8.11 19.82 23.29
CA MET A 1 7.10 19.06 22.54
C MET A 1 7.68 17.69 22.24
N THR A 2 7.27 16.66 22.98
CA THR A 2 7.90 15.32 22.95
C THR A 2 7.27 14.44 21.87
N MET A 3 8.01 13.47 21.31
CA MET A 3 7.49 12.53 20.30
C MET A 3 6.18 11.85 20.71
N THR A 4 5.93 11.68 22.01
CA THR A 4 4.67 11.16 22.56
C THR A 4 3.47 12.09 22.36
N GLU A 5 3.65 13.42 22.45
CA GLU A 5 2.59 14.40 22.18
C GLU A 5 2.21 14.44 20.70
N THR A 6 3.19 14.26 19.81
CA THR A 6 2.98 14.20 18.35
C THR A 6 2.22 12.94 17.95
N THR A 7 2.58 11.78 18.50
CA THR A 7 1.88 10.50 18.26
C THR A 7 0.45 10.52 18.82
N GLY A 8 0.23 11.13 19.99
CA GLY A 8 -1.12 11.32 20.54
C GLY A 8 -2.01 12.17 19.64
N LYS A 9 -1.51 13.32 19.17
CA LYS A 9 -2.24 14.19 18.24
C LYS A 9 -2.57 13.51 16.91
N ASP A 10 -1.65 12.70 16.37
CA ASP A 10 -1.87 11.97 15.13
C ASP A 10 -2.96 10.88 15.27
N ILE A 11 -3.03 10.24 16.44
CA ILE A 11 -4.08 9.27 16.76
C ILE A 11 -5.44 9.96 16.88
N TYR A 12 -5.53 11.10 17.60
CA TYR A 12 -6.78 11.86 17.70
C TYR A 12 -7.26 12.39 16.35
N ALA A 13 -6.36 12.83 15.48
CA ALA A 13 -6.69 13.25 14.12
C ALA A 13 -7.29 12.11 13.29
N ARG A 14 -6.69 10.90 13.38
CA ARG A 14 -7.23 9.71 12.70
C ARG A 14 -8.58 9.26 13.28
N TYR A 15 -8.79 9.41 14.59
CA TYR A 15 -10.09 9.14 15.22
C TYR A 15 -11.17 10.13 14.77
N ALA A 16 -10.84 11.41 14.65
CA ALA A 16 -11.75 12.43 14.14
C ALA A 16 -12.14 12.15 12.68
N GLU A 17 -11.16 11.85 11.83
CA GLU A 17 -11.41 11.50 10.42
C GLU A 17 -12.27 10.22 10.27
N ALA A 18 -12.07 9.24 11.16
CA ALA A 18 -12.90 8.04 11.20
C ALA A 18 -14.34 8.34 11.65
N ALA A 19 -14.52 9.24 12.62
CA ALA A 19 -15.84 9.69 13.07
C ALA A 19 -16.57 10.47 11.98
N ASP A 20 -15.90 11.38 11.29
CA ASP A 20 -16.46 12.13 10.15
C ASP A 20 -16.88 11.18 9.03
N THR A 21 -16.06 10.18 8.74
CA THR A 21 -16.38 9.14 7.75
C THR A 21 -17.61 8.33 8.16
N ARG A 22 -17.74 7.99 9.45
CA ARG A 22 -18.91 7.27 9.98
C ARG A 22 -20.19 8.10 9.86
N ASP A 23 -20.12 9.38 10.21
CA ASP A 23 -21.30 10.24 10.21
C ASP A 23 -21.74 10.59 8.79
N ALA A 24 -20.79 10.79 7.88
CA ALA A 24 -21.07 10.89 6.44
C ALA A 24 -21.75 9.62 5.90
N LEU A 25 -21.26 8.44 6.31
CA LEU A 25 -21.85 7.16 5.95
C LEU A 25 -23.28 6.99 6.48
N ARG A 26 -23.54 7.39 7.72
CA ARG A 26 -24.86 7.35 8.33
C ARG A 26 -25.85 8.24 7.60
N ALA A 27 -25.45 9.49 7.33
CA ALA A 27 -26.27 10.44 6.60
C ALA A 27 -26.52 10.01 5.14
N GLN A 28 -25.59 9.29 4.53
CA GLN A 28 -25.77 8.72 3.18
C GLN A 28 -26.69 7.49 3.20
N LEU A 29 -26.63 6.66 4.25
CA LEU A 29 -27.52 5.51 4.45
C LEU A 29 -28.99 5.95 4.59
N GLU A 30 -29.21 7.03 5.33
CA GLU A 30 -30.54 7.65 5.52
C GLU A 30 -31.09 8.25 4.21
N ARG A 31 -30.22 8.77 3.33
CA ARG A 31 -30.60 9.40 2.06
C ARG A 31 -30.76 8.44 0.89
N GLU A 32 -29.84 7.49 0.73
CA GLU A 32 -29.73 6.67 -0.50
C GLU A 32 -30.19 5.21 -0.31
N GLY A 33 -30.38 4.78 0.94
CA GLY A 33 -30.71 3.40 1.28
C GLY A 33 -29.52 2.43 1.19
N LEU A 34 -29.69 1.28 1.86
CA LEU A 34 -28.66 0.27 2.08
C LEU A 34 -27.91 -0.19 0.81
N PRO A 35 -28.58 -0.47 -0.33
CA PRO A 35 -27.91 -1.02 -1.52
C PRO A 35 -26.92 -0.04 -2.17
N GLN A 36 -27.23 1.25 -2.18
CA GLN A 36 -26.41 2.26 -2.84
C GLN A 36 -25.13 2.55 -2.04
N VAL A 37 -25.27 2.69 -0.73
CA VAL A 37 -24.14 2.84 0.21
C VAL A 37 -23.24 1.61 0.18
N THR A 38 -23.80 0.41 0.12
CA THR A 38 -23.02 -0.84 0.02
C THR A 38 -22.16 -0.87 -1.23
N ARG A 39 -22.72 -0.50 -2.40
CA ARG A 39 -21.94 -0.40 -3.66
C ARG A 39 -20.86 0.67 -3.60
N TRP A 40 -21.12 1.80 -2.95
CA TRP A 40 -20.12 2.84 -2.75
C TRP A 40 -18.98 2.37 -1.85
N LEU A 41 -19.31 1.77 -0.70
CA LEU A 41 -18.35 1.18 0.24
C LEU A 41 -17.50 0.11 -0.41
N GLN A 42 -18.11 -0.82 -1.15
CA GLN A 42 -17.40 -1.83 -1.91
C GLN A 42 -16.39 -1.17 -2.85
N ARG A 43 -16.81 -0.20 -3.68
CA ARG A 43 -15.89 0.53 -4.58
C ARG A 43 -14.75 1.21 -3.82
N LYS A 44 -15.01 1.81 -2.66
CA LYS A 44 -13.98 2.47 -1.84
C LYS A 44 -12.97 1.45 -1.30
N VAL A 45 -13.45 0.33 -0.76
CA VAL A 45 -12.60 -0.78 -0.28
C VAL A 45 -11.76 -1.35 -1.42
N TRP A 46 -12.35 -1.60 -2.59
CA TRP A 46 -11.60 -2.06 -3.77
C TRP A 46 -10.50 -1.09 -4.20
N ARG A 47 -10.76 0.22 -4.16
CA ARG A 47 -9.74 1.24 -4.45
C ARG A 47 -8.61 1.22 -3.42
N GLN A 48 -8.95 1.14 -2.13
CA GLN A 48 -7.98 1.09 -1.05
C GLN A 48 -7.13 -0.19 -1.10
N ALA A 49 -7.76 -1.34 -1.35
CA ALA A 49 -7.08 -2.62 -1.51
C ALA A 49 -6.08 -2.58 -2.69
N ARG A 50 -6.47 -1.99 -3.82
CA ARG A 50 -5.56 -1.79 -4.96
C ARG A 50 -4.39 -0.86 -4.64
N ALA A 51 -4.64 0.25 -3.93
CA ALA A 51 -3.58 1.16 -3.51
C ALA A 51 -2.60 0.48 -2.55
N LEU A 52 -3.11 -0.33 -1.62
CA LEU A 52 -2.29 -1.10 -0.68
C LEU A 52 -1.47 -2.19 -1.39
N ASP A 53 -2.05 -2.88 -2.38
CA ASP A 53 -1.30 -3.85 -3.17
C ASP A 53 -0.17 -3.18 -3.96
N ALA A 54 -0.44 -2.04 -4.60
CA ALA A 54 0.58 -1.27 -5.30
C ALA A 54 1.70 -0.81 -4.37
N LEU A 55 1.38 -0.35 -3.14
CA LEU A 55 2.39 0.00 -2.15
C LEU A 55 3.22 -1.21 -1.71
N ASN A 56 2.57 -2.35 -1.50
CA ASN A 56 3.25 -3.58 -1.11
C ASN A 56 4.22 -4.06 -2.20
N ARG A 57 3.82 -4.02 -3.48
CA ARG A 57 4.69 -4.32 -4.62
C ARG A 57 5.91 -3.41 -4.66
N ARG A 58 5.73 -2.09 -4.44
CA ARG A 58 6.85 -1.13 -4.37
C ARG A 58 7.83 -1.47 -3.24
N VAL A 59 7.33 -1.70 -2.03
CA VAL A 59 8.18 -2.05 -0.87
C VAL A 59 8.90 -3.38 -1.11
N THR A 60 8.22 -4.36 -1.67
CA THR A 60 8.79 -5.67 -2.01
C THR A 60 9.92 -5.52 -3.03
N THR A 61 9.69 -4.75 -4.10
CA THR A 61 10.68 -4.44 -5.13
C THR A 61 11.90 -3.71 -4.54
N GLN A 62 11.68 -2.70 -3.69
CA GLN A 62 12.76 -1.98 -3.02
C GLN A 62 13.60 -2.88 -2.12
N ARG A 63 12.96 -3.75 -1.32
CA ARG A 63 13.67 -4.72 -0.47
C ARG A 63 14.49 -5.69 -1.31
N PHE A 64 13.95 -6.15 -2.43
CA PHE A 64 14.68 -7.00 -3.37
C PHE A 64 15.92 -6.29 -3.92
N VAL A 65 15.77 -5.06 -4.44
CA VAL A 65 16.88 -4.27 -4.97
C VAL A 65 17.95 -4.04 -3.89
N LEU A 66 17.56 -3.60 -2.70
CA LEU A 66 18.50 -3.34 -1.60
C LEU A 66 19.28 -4.61 -1.22
N ARG A 67 18.63 -5.77 -1.16
CA ARG A 67 19.31 -7.04 -0.88
C ARG A 67 20.29 -7.42 -1.98
N THR A 68 19.92 -7.19 -3.25
CA THR A 68 20.81 -7.46 -4.37
C THR A 68 22.00 -6.50 -4.39
N LEU A 69 21.79 -5.22 -4.07
CA LEU A 69 22.86 -4.22 -3.94
C LEU A 69 23.82 -4.57 -2.80
N ASP A 70 23.30 -5.00 -1.65
CA ASP A 70 24.09 -5.47 -0.51
C ASP A 70 25.02 -6.64 -0.91
N GLY A 71 24.51 -7.58 -1.70
CA GLY A 71 25.31 -8.68 -2.23
C GLY A 71 26.36 -8.27 -3.28
N LEU A 72 26.13 -7.20 -4.03
CA LEU A 72 27.03 -6.72 -5.09
C LEU A 72 28.05 -5.69 -4.60
N GLY A 73 27.76 -4.94 -3.54
CA GLY A 73 28.57 -3.81 -3.06
C GLY A 73 28.62 -2.61 -4.02
N ARG A 74 27.83 -2.62 -5.10
CA ARG A 74 27.74 -1.58 -6.13
C ARG A 74 26.33 -1.46 -6.70
N SER A 75 26.13 -0.47 -7.57
CA SER A 75 24.87 -0.30 -8.30
C SER A 75 24.52 -1.53 -9.15
N LEU A 76 23.21 -1.78 -9.25
CA LEU A 76 22.60 -2.88 -10.01
C LEU A 76 22.21 -2.40 -11.41
N THR A 77 22.59 -3.14 -12.45
CA THR A 77 22.14 -2.88 -13.82
C THR A 77 20.75 -3.50 -14.09
N ALA A 78 20.07 -3.04 -15.14
CA ALA A 78 18.75 -3.55 -15.51
C ALA A 78 18.77 -5.05 -15.90
N ASP A 79 19.85 -5.51 -16.55
CA ASP A 79 20.00 -6.92 -16.93
C ASP A 79 20.25 -7.79 -15.70
N GLU A 80 21.11 -7.34 -14.78
CA GLU A 80 21.36 -8.02 -13.50
C GLU A 80 20.10 -8.09 -12.64
N PHE A 81 19.28 -7.04 -12.63
CA PHE A 81 17.97 -7.05 -11.99
C PHE A 81 17.08 -8.16 -12.56
N ARG A 82 16.95 -8.21 -13.90
CA ARG A 82 16.09 -9.20 -14.58
C ARG A 82 16.57 -10.62 -14.32
N THR A 83 17.87 -10.87 -14.38
CA THR A 83 18.48 -12.17 -14.04
C THR A 83 18.23 -12.55 -12.59
N ALA A 84 18.46 -11.63 -11.65
CA ALA A 84 18.23 -11.89 -10.22
C ALA A 84 16.76 -12.16 -9.91
N LYS A 85 15.83 -11.43 -10.55
CA LYS A 85 14.38 -11.66 -10.40
C LYS A 85 13.99 -13.03 -10.95
N ALA A 86 14.49 -13.41 -12.13
CA ALA A 86 14.22 -14.72 -12.73
C ALA A 86 14.71 -15.89 -11.85
N ALA A 87 15.79 -15.69 -11.08
CA ALA A 87 16.35 -16.69 -10.17
C ALA A 87 15.51 -16.90 -8.88
N ILE A 88 14.51 -16.07 -8.59
CA ILE A 88 13.66 -16.23 -7.40
C ILE A 88 12.81 -17.49 -7.54
N ALA A 89 13.04 -18.49 -6.69
CA ALA A 89 12.29 -19.75 -6.74
C ALA A 89 10.79 -19.60 -6.45
N ASN A 90 10.41 -18.64 -5.59
CA ASN A 90 9.00 -18.39 -5.26
C ASN A 90 8.33 -17.53 -6.36
N GLU A 91 7.47 -18.16 -7.16
CA GLU A 91 6.76 -17.51 -8.27
C GLU A 91 5.87 -16.36 -7.82
N GLN A 92 5.15 -16.50 -6.71
CA GLN A 92 4.30 -15.43 -6.18
C GLN A 92 5.12 -14.21 -5.78
N LEU A 93 6.31 -14.40 -5.20
CA LEU A 93 7.22 -13.31 -4.88
C LEU A 93 7.79 -12.68 -6.16
N ARG A 94 8.16 -13.50 -7.13
CA ARG A 94 8.67 -13.07 -8.43
C ARG A 94 7.69 -12.16 -9.16
N ASP A 95 6.41 -12.53 -9.19
CA ASP A 95 5.34 -11.79 -9.86
C ASP A 95 4.98 -10.47 -9.16
N ARG A 96 5.34 -10.34 -7.88
CA ARG A 96 5.10 -9.11 -7.08
C ARG A 96 6.25 -8.11 -7.14
N ILE A 97 7.40 -8.50 -7.66
CA ILE A 97 8.52 -7.61 -7.89
C ILE A 97 8.29 -6.96 -9.26
N ASP A 98 7.99 -5.67 -9.26
CA ASP A 98 7.79 -4.91 -10.49
C ASP A 98 9.17 -4.60 -11.11
N ASP A 99 9.27 -4.58 -12.45
CA ASP A 99 10.52 -4.18 -13.09
C ASP A 99 10.77 -2.69 -12.82
N PRO A 100 12.03 -2.28 -12.52
CA PRO A 100 12.36 -0.89 -12.39
C PRO A 100 12.05 -0.23 -13.73
N VAL A 101 11.22 0.81 -13.70
CA VAL A 101 10.87 1.60 -14.87
C VAL A 101 12.17 2.04 -15.54
N GLY A 102 12.31 1.72 -16.82
CA GLY A 102 13.45 2.17 -17.64
C GLY A 102 13.51 3.68 -17.78
#